data_AF-A0A4Y7K8P9-F1
#
_entry.id   AF-A0A4Y7K8P9-F1
#
_cell.length_a   1.000
_cell.length_b   1.000
_cell.length_c   1.000
_cell.angle_alpha   90.00
_cell.angle_beta   90.00
_cell.angle_gamma   90.00
#
_symmetry.space_group_name_H-M   'P 1'
#
loop_
_entity.id
_entity.type
_entity.pdbx_description
1 polymer ?
#
loop_
_entity_poly.entity_id
_entity_poly.type
_entity_poly.pdbx_seq_one_letter_code
_entity_poly.pdbx_strand_id
1 'polypeptide(L)'
;MAIREFQLYNSMTKLKEIFVPKEPGKVGMYVCGVTAYDLSHIGHARAYIAFDVLYRYLKHLGNEVTYVRNFTDVDDKILQNDCAYTADGDVYFSVDKFPAYGRLSGRKLEDNLAGGGGRTQDSLTSRKRNENEFALWKAAKPGEISWESPWGPGRPGWHIECSAMSDRYLTSSFDIHGGGMDLIFPHHENELPQSCAARPNTCEIKYWMHNGFVNVTTSYHPLALRYFMMSTHYRSSVSYSLNQLEIASDTVFYLYQTLLDCEEALFQFREKNPEGSVRKGKNIRITLDAQECINKLKNDFYAKMSDDLHTQDFLNGALQEILKLTNSSLNKLKKVFPEIS
;
A
#
# COMPACT_ATOMS: atom_id res chain seq x y z
N MET A 1 23.25 -17.21 -3.03
CA MET A 1 22.25 -16.40 -3.75
C MET A 1 22.64 -14.96 -3.55
N ALA A 2 22.92 -14.19 -4.60
CA ALA A 2 23.20 -12.76 -4.43
C ALA A 2 21.93 -12.09 -3.95
N ILE A 3 21.96 -11.49 -2.76
CA ILE A 3 20.86 -10.66 -2.25
C ILE A 3 20.80 -9.46 -3.20
N ARG A 4 19.74 -9.39 -4.00
CA ARG A 4 19.50 -8.20 -4.82
C ARG A 4 19.06 -7.08 -3.89
N GLU A 5 19.63 -5.90 -4.10
CA GLU A 5 19.21 -4.71 -3.37
C GLU A 5 17.73 -4.44 -3.65
N PHE A 6 16.98 -4.17 -2.59
CA PHE A 6 15.57 -3.81 -2.72
C PHE A 6 15.46 -2.37 -3.24
N GLN A 7 14.69 -2.18 -4.30
CA GLN A 7 14.45 -0.89 -4.93
C GLN A 7 12.96 -0.55 -4.89
N LEU A 8 12.66 0.74 -4.72
CA LEU A 8 11.31 1.28 -4.72
C LEU A 8 11.24 2.51 -5.61
N TYR A 9 10.13 2.70 -6.31
CA TYR A 9 9.85 3.94 -7.01
C TYR A 9 9.45 5.04 -6.03
N ASN A 10 10.22 6.13 -6.05
CA ASN A 10 9.98 7.29 -5.23
C ASN A 10 9.26 8.36 -6.06
N SER A 11 8.03 8.69 -5.66
CA SER A 11 7.19 9.66 -6.37
C SER A 11 7.78 11.07 -6.32
N MET A 12 8.53 11.41 -5.25
CA MET A 12 9.20 12.71 -5.09
C MET A 12 10.29 12.92 -6.15
N THR A 13 11.14 11.92 -6.36
CA THR A 13 12.27 12.00 -7.32
C THR A 13 11.90 11.48 -8.70
N LYS A 14 10.78 10.76 -8.81
CA LYS A 14 10.28 10.09 -10.01
C LYS A 14 11.22 9.01 -10.54
N LEU A 15 12.04 8.42 -9.67
CA LEU A 15 13.02 7.39 -9.99
C LEU A 15 12.82 6.12 -9.15
N LYS A 16 13.32 4.98 -9.65
CA LYS A 16 13.55 3.79 -8.81
C LYS A 16 14.85 3.97 -8.05
N GLU A 17 14.79 3.81 -6.73
CA GLU A 17 15.90 4.06 -5.82
C GLU A 17 16.14 2.83 -4.96
N ILE A 18 17.40 2.57 -4.59
CA ILE A 18 17.71 1.56 -3.59
C ILE A 18 17.09 2.00 -2.26
N PHE A 19 16.31 1.12 -1.65
CA PHE A 19 15.66 1.37 -0.37
C PHE A 19 16.70 1.30 0.76
N VAL A 20 16.92 2.43 1.43
CA VAL A 20 17.81 2.53 2.60
C VAL A 20 17.04 3.17 3.76
N PRO A 21 16.71 2.41 4.82
CA PRO A 21 16.00 2.96 5.96
C PRO A 21 16.83 4.03 6.69
N LYS A 22 16.17 4.92 7.44
CA LYS A 22 16.80 5.93 8.30
C LYS A 22 17.65 5.28 9.39
N GLU A 23 17.13 4.21 9.99
CA GLU A 23 17.86 3.38 10.94
C GLU A 23 18.03 1.96 10.34
N PRO A 24 19.27 1.43 10.20
CA PRO A 24 19.49 0.10 9.66
C PRO A 24 18.65 -0.96 10.38
N GLY A 25 17.85 -1.71 9.62
CA GLY A 25 16.99 -2.78 10.13
C GLY A 25 15.65 -2.32 10.72
N LYS A 26 15.36 -1.00 10.78
CA LYS A 26 14.07 -0.48 11.24
C LYS A 26 13.42 0.41 10.19
N VAL A 27 12.11 0.24 10.01
CA VAL A 27 11.34 0.98 8.99
C VAL A 27 10.11 1.61 9.63
N GLY A 28 10.01 2.94 9.56
CA GLY A 28 8.80 3.69 9.87
C GLY A 28 7.97 3.92 8.61
N MET A 29 6.75 3.39 8.57
CA MET A 29 5.86 3.46 7.41
C MET A 29 4.50 4.04 7.80
N TYR A 30 4.10 5.13 7.15
CA TYR A 30 2.78 5.75 7.29
C TYR A 30 1.98 5.57 6.00
N VAL A 31 0.71 5.15 6.11
CA VAL A 31 -0.21 5.08 4.97
C VAL A 31 -1.51 5.76 5.34
N CYS A 32 -1.99 6.67 4.50
CA CYS A 32 -3.26 7.36 4.72
C CYS A 32 -4.44 6.38 4.73
N GLY A 33 -5.25 6.51 5.79
CA GLY A 33 -6.45 5.72 6.03
C GLY A 33 -7.66 6.15 5.23
N VAL A 34 -8.80 5.53 5.53
CA VAL A 34 -10.10 5.95 4.98
C VAL A 34 -10.72 7.01 5.86
N THR A 35 -11.55 7.83 5.23
CA THR A 35 -12.52 8.65 5.95
C THR A 35 -13.74 7.81 6.30
N ALA A 36 -14.03 7.65 7.59
CA ALA A 36 -15.01 6.67 8.10
C ALA A 36 -16.49 7.13 8.00
N TYR A 37 -16.87 7.82 6.92
CA TYR A 37 -18.25 8.31 6.73
C TYR A 37 -19.16 7.35 5.94
N ASP A 38 -18.59 6.39 5.21
CA ASP A 38 -19.33 5.42 4.40
C ASP A 38 -18.54 4.11 4.27
N LEU A 39 -19.16 3.09 3.71
CA LEU A 39 -18.53 1.82 3.38
C LEU A 39 -17.33 2.04 2.45
N SER A 40 -16.21 1.42 2.81
CA SER A 40 -15.02 1.43 1.97
C SER A 40 -15.28 0.73 0.64
N HIS A 41 -14.91 1.38 -0.45
CA HIS A 41 -14.94 0.76 -1.78
C HIS A 41 -13.63 0.06 -2.13
N ILE A 42 -13.65 -0.68 -3.22
CA ILE A 42 -12.55 -1.51 -3.70
C ILE A 42 -11.24 -0.74 -3.99
N GLY A 43 -11.32 0.54 -4.35
CA GLY A 43 -10.16 1.42 -4.49
C GLY A 43 -9.34 1.53 -3.20
N HIS A 44 -10.00 1.65 -2.04
CA HIS A 44 -9.34 1.64 -0.73
C HIS A 44 -8.66 0.29 -0.48
N ALA A 45 -9.35 -0.82 -0.77
CA ALA A 45 -8.79 -2.16 -0.62
C ALA A 45 -7.51 -2.35 -1.45
N ARG A 46 -7.45 -1.82 -2.67
CA ARG A 46 -6.23 -1.89 -3.49
C ARG A 46 -5.06 -1.16 -2.86
N ALA A 47 -5.28 0.06 -2.37
CA ALA A 47 -4.23 0.80 -1.67
C ALA A 47 -3.68 -0.03 -0.51
N TYR A 48 -4.57 -0.56 0.32
CA TYR A 48 -4.16 -1.32 1.49
C TYR A 48 -3.55 -2.68 1.17
N ILE A 49 -3.92 -3.33 0.07
CA ILE A 49 -3.27 -4.56 -0.38
C ILE A 49 -1.86 -4.27 -0.87
N ALA A 50 -1.64 -3.20 -1.65
CA ALA A 50 -0.31 -2.80 -2.10
C ALA A 50 0.64 -2.54 -0.92
N PHE A 51 0.18 -1.77 0.08
CA PHE A 51 0.98 -1.46 1.26
C PHE A 51 1.11 -2.64 2.24
N ASP A 52 0.13 -3.55 2.30
CA ASP A 52 0.27 -4.82 3.04
C ASP A 52 1.33 -5.72 2.40
N VAL A 53 1.43 -5.77 1.07
CA VAL A 53 2.51 -6.49 0.37
C VAL A 53 3.87 -5.87 0.71
N LEU A 54 4.01 -4.54 0.66
CA LEU A 54 5.24 -3.85 1.04
C LEU A 54 5.63 -4.15 2.50
N TYR A 55 4.69 -4.00 3.44
CA TYR A 55 4.90 -4.30 4.85
C TYR A 55 5.39 -5.73 5.07
N ARG A 56 4.72 -6.72 4.44
CA ARG A 56 5.09 -8.13 4.53
C ARG A 56 6.46 -8.42 3.90
N TYR A 57 6.78 -7.76 2.79
CA TYR A 57 8.08 -7.95 2.13
C TYR A 57 9.22 -7.33 2.94
N LEU A 58 9.03 -6.15 3.52
CA LEU A 58 10.01 -5.53 4.43
C LEU A 58 10.27 -6.40 5.67
N LYS A 59 9.22 -6.98 6.25
CA LYS A 59 9.33 -8.00 7.33
C LYS A 59 10.07 -9.25 6.86
N HIS A 60 9.78 -9.75 5.65
CA HIS A 60 10.47 -10.90 5.03
C HIS A 60 11.97 -10.63 4.82
N LEU A 61 12.35 -9.39 4.53
CA LEU A 61 13.74 -8.95 4.44
C LEU A 61 14.43 -8.80 5.82
N GLY A 62 13.72 -9.07 6.92
CA GLY A 62 14.26 -9.05 8.28
C GLY A 62 14.15 -7.70 9.01
N ASN A 63 13.42 -6.73 8.47
CA ASN A 63 13.26 -5.43 9.12
C ASN A 63 12.21 -5.47 10.25
N GLU A 64 12.46 -4.70 11.30
CA GLU A 64 11.43 -4.27 12.24
C GLU A 64 10.63 -3.13 11.60
N VAL A 65 9.36 -3.37 11.30
CA VAL A 65 8.50 -2.37 10.63
C VAL A 65 7.45 -1.84 11.60
N THR A 66 7.48 -0.54 11.87
CA THR A 66 6.39 0.21 12.52
C THR A 66 5.47 0.74 11.44
N TYR A 67 4.32 0.10 11.28
CA TYR A 67 3.31 0.47 10.29
C TYR A 67 2.15 1.21 10.96
N VAL A 68 2.00 2.50 10.63
CA VAL A 68 0.94 3.38 11.11
C VAL A 68 -0.04 3.67 9.97
N ARG A 69 -1.33 3.53 10.25
CA ARG A 69 -2.40 3.93 9.34
C ARG A 69 -3.51 4.56 10.17
N ASN A 70 -3.88 5.79 9.83
CA ASN A 70 -4.94 6.47 10.54
C ASN A 70 -6.33 5.95 10.13
N PHE A 71 -7.33 6.38 10.90
CA PHE A 71 -8.67 6.63 10.37
C PHE A 71 -8.85 8.14 10.48
N THR A 72 -9.43 8.77 9.46
CA THR A 72 -9.67 10.22 9.49
C THR A 72 -10.84 10.47 10.44
N ASP A 73 -10.48 10.78 11.68
CA ASP A 73 -11.24 11.02 12.89
C ASP A 73 -10.53 12.23 13.52
N VAL A 74 -11.20 13.38 13.42
CA VAL A 74 -10.76 14.73 13.77
C VAL A 74 -9.73 14.79 14.92
N ASP A 75 -8.53 15.33 14.67
CA ASP A 75 -7.56 15.69 15.71
C ASP A 75 -6.90 17.08 15.49
N ASP A 76 -6.44 17.65 16.62
CA ASP A 76 -5.87 18.98 16.78
C ASP A 76 -4.35 18.97 16.87
N LYS A 77 -3.76 20.09 16.41
CA LYS A 77 -2.37 20.58 16.56
C LYS A 77 -1.58 20.50 15.25
N ILE A 78 -1.28 21.68 14.70
CA ILE A 78 -0.03 22.09 14.01
C ILE A 78 -0.30 23.54 13.55
N LEU A 79 -0.10 24.52 14.43
CA LEU A 79 -0.39 25.93 14.12
C LEU A 79 0.64 26.93 14.68
N GLN A 80 1.86 26.48 14.99
CA GLN A 80 2.97 27.38 15.29
C GLN A 80 3.81 27.56 14.03
N ASN A 81 4.26 28.80 13.75
CA ASN A 81 5.30 29.22 12.78
C ASN A 81 4.87 30.14 11.62
N ASP A 82 3.91 31.07 11.79
CA ASP A 82 3.54 32.13 10.81
C ASP A 82 3.11 31.64 9.40
N CYS A 83 2.97 30.33 9.21
CA CYS A 83 2.48 29.70 7.99
C CYS A 83 0.95 29.59 7.96
N ALA A 84 0.25 30.09 8.97
CA ALA A 84 -1.20 30.01 9.07
C ALA A 84 -1.81 31.34 9.51
N TYR A 85 -3.06 31.58 9.12
CA TYR A 85 -3.80 32.77 9.53
C TYR A 85 -5.28 32.44 9.73
N THR A 86 -5.94 33.26 10.56
CA THR A 86 -7.36 33.14 10.88
C THR A 86 -8.22 33.99 9.96
N ALA A 87 -9.39 33.50 9.56
CA ALA A 87 -10.42 34.28 8.86
C ALA A 87 -11.81 33.79 9.28
N ASP A 88 -12.56 34.63 10.01
CA ASP A 88 -13.92 34.34 10.48
C ASP A 88 -14.06 32.97 11.19
N GLY A 89 -13.12 32.67 12.11
CA GLY A 89 -13.09 31.42 12.88
C GLY A 89 -12.45 30.22 12.14
N ASP A 90 -12.26 30.30 10.82
CA ASP A 90 -11.45 29.33 10.08
C ASP A 90 -9.96 29.62 10.26
N VAL A 91 -9.13 28.60 10.11
CA VAL A 91 -7.66 28.73 10.02
C VAL A 91 -7.17 28.14 8.71
N TYR A 92 -6.42 28.92 7.95
CA TYR A 92 -5.88 28.55 6.64
C TYR A 92 -4.35 28.46 6.66
N PHE A 93 -3.79 27.51 5.91
CA PHE A 93 -2.36 27.45 5.62
C PHE A 93 -2.04 28.40 4.46
N SER A 94 -1.05 29.27 4.65
CA SER A 94 -0.57 30.19 3.62
C SER A 94 0.48 29.53 2.76
N VAL A 95 0.06 29.02 1.59
CA VAL A 95 0.92 28.29 0.65
C VAL A 95 2.12 29.12 0.19
N ASP A 96 1.97 30.44 0.07
CA ASP A 96 3.06 31.36 -0.34
C ASP A 96 4.24 31.37 0.65
N LYS A 97 4.03 30.92 1.90
CA LYS A 97 5.08 30.75 2.90
C LYS A 97 5.90 29.47 2.73
N PHE A 98 5.55 28.61 1.77
CA PHE A 98 6.27 27.37 1.48
C PHE A 98 6.69 27.31 -0.01
N PRO A 99 7.86 27.88 -0.38
CA PRO A 99 8.31 27.97 -1.77
C PRO A 99 8.43 26.64 -2.52
N ALA A 100 8.51 25.52 -1.80
CA ALA A 100 8.63 24.17 -2.37
C ALA A 100 7.28 23.48 -2.61
N TYR A 101 6.16 24.18 -2.45
CA TYR A 101 4.82 23.62 -2.67
C TYR A 101 4.61 23.24 -4.14
N GLY A 102 3.97 22.09 -4.39
CA GLY A 102 3.79 21.54 -5.73
C GLY A 102 4.90 20.57 -6.15
N ARG A 103 5.93 20.39 -5.32
CA ARG A 103 7.07 19.51 -5.67
C ARG A 103 6.69 18.03 -5.77
N LEU A 104 5.75 17.56 -4.95
CA LEU A 104 5.37 16.14 -4.94
C LEU A 104 4.53 15.78 -6.16
N SER A 105 3.53 16.60 -6.46
CA SER A 105 2.64 16.46 -7.62
C SER A 105 3.30 16.90 -8.93
N GLY A 106 4.31 17.76 -8.86
CA GLY A 106 4.92 18.42 -10.02
C GLY A 106 4.03 19.49 -10.66
N ARG A 107 2.96 19.93 -10.01
CA ARG A 107 2.06 21.00 -10.49
C ARG A 107 2.64 22.37 -10.18
N LYS A 108 2.44 23.35 -11.08
CA LYS A 108 2.71 24.75 -10.76
C LYS A 108 1.50 25.37 -10.07
N LEU A 109 1.72 26.35 -9.20
CA LEU A 109 0.65 27.09 -8.51
C LEU A 109 -0.34 27.74 -9.49
N GLU A 110 0.14 28.13 -10.66
CA GLU A 110 -0.64 28.75 -11.75
C GLU A 110 -1.58 27.75 -12.45
N ASP A 111 -1.26 26.45 -12.40
CA ASP A 111 -2.05 25.39 -13.04
C ASP A 111 -3.28 25.01 -12.20
N ASN A 112 -3.34 25.47 -10.95
CA ASN A 112 -4.45 25.23 -10.04
C ASN A 112 -5.57 26.24 -10.33
N LEU A 113 -6.40 25.93 -11.33
CA LEU A 113 -7.59 26.71 -11.64
C LEU A 113 -8.55 26.77 -10.43
N ALA A 114 -9.20 27.93 -10.26
CA ALA A 114 -10.33 28.12 -9.35
C ALA A 114 -11.36 27.00 -9.57
N GLY A 115 -11.60 26.18 -8.54
CA GLY A 115 -12.60 25.09 -8.59
C GLY A 115 -12.07 23.69 -8.93
N GLY A 116 -10.76 23.44 -8.96
CA GLY A 116 -10.16 22.11 -9.24
C GLY A 116 -10.57 20.95 -8.30
N GLY A 117 -11.29 21.24 -7.20
CA GLY A 117 -11.89 20.24 -6.31
C GLY A 117 -13.35 19.90 -6.60
N GLY A 118 -13.92 20.36 -7.73
CA GLY A 118 -15.32 20.08 -8.12
C GLY A 118 -16.39 20.69 -7.20
N ARG A 119 -15.99 21.42 -6.15
CA ARG A 119 -16.88 22.21 -5.32
C ARG A 119 -17.03 23.58 -5.97
N THR A 120 -18.24 23.91 -6.38
CA THR A 120 -18.66 25.23 -6.86
C THR A 120 -18.19 26.34 -5.92
N GLN A 121 -18.01 27.54 -6.47
CA GLN A 121 -17.81 28.79 -5.73
C GLN A 121 -19.00 29.02 -4.78
N ASP A 122 -18.97 28.37 -3.61
CA ASP A 122 -19.75 28.81 -2.47
C ASP A 122 -19.11 30.11 -1.94
N SER A 123 -19.91 30.93 -1.27
CA SER A 123 -19.49 32.14 -0.53
C SER A 123 -18.38 31.90 0.52
N LEU A 124 -17.87 30.68 0.64
CA LEU A 124 -16.78 30.23 1.49
C LEU A 124 -15.38 30.44 0.87
N THR A 125 -15.24 30.59 -0.46
CA THR A 125 -13.94 30.83 -1.12
C THR A 125 -13.43 32.27 -0.95
N SER A 126 -14.29 33.23 -0.62
CA SER A 126 -13.93 34.65 -0.46
C SER A 126 -13.02 34.97 0.73
N ARG A 127 -12.83 34.02 1.65
CA ARG A 127 -12.03 34.19 2.89
C ARG A 127 -10.57 33.79 2.75
N LYS A 128 -10.22 33.12 1.64
CA LYS A 128 -8.84 32.79 1.31
C LYS A 128 -8.14 34.00 0.72
N ARG A 129 -6.86 34.18 1.03
CA ARG A 129 -6.01 35.21 0.39
C ARG A 129 -5.54 34.72 -0.98
N ASN A 130 -5.40 33.41 -1.14
CA ASN A 130 -4.96 32.73 -2.35
C ASN A 130 -5.73 31.41 -2.55
N GLU A 131 -6.11 31.09 -3.79
CA GLU A 131 -6.90 29.89 -4.13
C GLU A 131 -6.20 28.57 -3.76
N ASN A 132 -4.87 28.58 -3.70
CA ASN A 132 -4.05 27.43 -3.33
C ASN A 132 -4.10 27.13 -1.82
N GLU A 133 -4.59 28.06 -0.99
CA GLU A 133 -4.63 27.88 0.46
C GLU A 133 -5.68 26.85 0.88
N PHE A 134 -5.36 26.09 1.93
CA PHE A 134 -6.22 25.02 2.43
C PHE A 134 -6.47 25.18 3.92
N ALA A 135 -7.63 24.72 4.37
CA ALA A 135 -8.01 24.83 5.76
C ALA A 135 -7.21 23.87 6.64
N LEU A 136 -6.72 24.37 7.76
CA LEU A 136 -6.17 23.63 8.88
C LEU A 136 -7.25 23.40 9.95
N TRP A 137 -8.12 24.39 10.12
CA TRP A 137 -9.30 24.35 10.97
C TRP A 137 -10.47 25.01 10.26
N LYS A 138 -11.67 24.47 10.41
CA LYS A 138 -12.92 25.06 9.93
C LYS A 138 -13.85 25.32 11.09
N ALA A 139 -14.32 26.55 11.20
CA ALA A 139 -15.36 26.92 12.16
C ALA A 139 -16.62 26.08 11.92
N ALA A 140 -17.24 25.65 13.01
CA ALA A 140 -18.44 24.83 12.95
C ALA A 140 -19.65 25.67 12.57
N LYS A 141 -20.51 25.11 11.71
CA LYS A 141 -21.85 25.66 11.51
C LYS A 141 -22.78 25.15 12.61
N PRO A 142 -23.89 25.86 12.89
CA PRO A 142 -24.88 25.40 13.87
C PRO A 142 -25.35 23.96 13.59
N GLY A 143 -25.24 23.09 14.59
CA GLY A 143 -25.63 21.67 14.50
C GLY A 143 -24.58 20.73 13.92
N GLU A 144 -23.41 21.22 13.51
CA GLU A 144 -22.29 20.35 13.14
C GLU A 144 -21.55 19.84 14.39
N ILE A 145 -21.00 18.63 14.29
CA ILE A 145 -20.07 18.10 15.30
C ILE A 145 -18.85 19.01 15.33
N SER A 146 -18.44 19.42 16.52
CA SER A 146 -17.36 20.37 16.72
C SER A 146 -16.62 20.15 18.03
N TRP A 147 -15.40 20.67 18.07
CA TRP A 147 -14.51 20.66 19.22
C TRP A 147 -14.12 22.08 19.57
N GLU A 148 -13.90 22.34 20.86
CA GLU A 148 -13.40 23.61 21.34
C GLU A 148 -11.94 23.80 20.93
N SER A 149 -11.60 24.99 20.42
CA SER A 149 -10.24 25.34 20.02
C SER A 149 -9.94 26.81 20.35
N PRO A 150 -8.67 27.27 20.27
CA PRO A 150 -8.32 28.68 20.41
C PRO A 150 -9.03 29.62 19.42
N TRP A 151 -9.61 29.10 18.34
CA TRP A 151 -10.33 29.86 17.31
C TRP A 151 -11.86 29.70 17.40
N GLY A 152 -12.34 29.09 18.49
CA GLY A 152 -13.75 28.76 18.70
C GLY A 152 -14.12 27.35 18.24
N PRO A 153 -15.41 26.98 18.35
CA PRO A 153 -15.89 25.65 18.00
C PRO A 153 -15.71 25.38 16.50
N GLY A 154 -15.15 24.21 16.19
CA GLY A 154 -14.84 23.85 14.82
C GLY A 154 -14.37 22.42 14.66
N ARG A 155 -13.70 22.15 13.55
CA ARG A 155 -13.14 20.84 13.22
C ARG A 155 -11.89 21.00 12.34
N PRO A 156 -10.96 20.04 12.36
CA PRO A 156 -9.76 20.07 11.55
C PRO A 156 -10.09 19.99 10.06
N GLY A 157 -9.18 20.54 9.27
CA GLY A 157 -9.16 20.36 7.83
C GLY A 157 -8.64 18.98 7.46
N TRP A 158 -9.15 18.41 6.37
CA TRP A 158 -8.88 17.04 5.94
C TRP A 158 -7.38 16.63 5.91
N HIS A 159 -6.48 17.56 5.64
CA HIS A 159 -5.04 17.27 5.51
C HIS A 159 -4.30 17.23 6.86
N ILE A 160 -4.74 18.01 7.86
CA ILE A 160 -3.95 18.24 9.09
C ILE A 160 -3.85 16.98 9.96
N GLU A 161 -4.86 16.12 9.88
CA GLU A 161 -4.96 14.89 10.66
C GLU A 161 -3.79 13.95 10.36
N CYS A 162 -3.48 13.72 9.09
CA CYS A 162 -2.38 12.84 8.69
C CYS A 162 -1.01 13.41 9.08
N SER A 163 -0.83 14.73 8.97
CA SER A 163 0.38 15.43 9.44
C SER A 163 0.57 15.31 10.95
N ALA A 164 -0.49 15.52 11.73
CA ALA A 164 -0.44 15.45 13.20
C ALA A 164 -0.18 14.02 13.69
N MET A 165 -0.88 13.03 13.13
CA MET A 165 -0.73 11.63 13.54
C MET A 165 0.62 11.05 13.11
N SER A 166 1.10 11.35 11.90
CA SER A 166 2.42 10.89 11.47
C SER A 166 3.52 11.47 12.37
N ASP A 167 3.48 12.77 12.74
CA ASP A 167 4.43 13.33 13.72
C ASP A 167 4.33 12.65 15.09
N ARG A 168 3.12 12.39 15.57
CA ARG A 168 2.91 11.79 16.89
C ARG A 168 3.49 10.38 17.04
N TYR A 169 3.37 9.57 15.99
CA TYR A 169 3.72 8.14 16.04
C TYR A 169 5.06 7.81 15.37
N LEU A 170 5.49 8.60 14.38
CA LEU A 170 6.70 8.34 13.60
C LEU A 170 7.66 9.54 13.59
N THR A 171 7.32 10.67 14.22
CA THR A 171 7.96 11.99 14.07
C THR A 171 7.76 12.59 12.67
N SER A 172 8.13 13.84 12.47
CA SER A 172 8.14 14.50 11.16
C SER A 172 9.16 13.91 10.18
N SER A 173 9.91 12.88 10.58
CA SER A 173 11.06 12.33 9.86
C SER A 173 10.98 10.80 9.79
N PHE A 174 10.48 10.24 8.68
CA PHE A 174 10.26 8.80 8.55
C PHE A 174 10.52 8.28 7.12
N ASP A 175 10.47 6.95 6.94
CA ASP A 175 10.96 6.31 5.72
C ASP A 175 9.94 6.37 4.58
N ILE A 176 8.73 5.88 4.79
CA ILE A 176 7.75 5.68 3.70
C ILE A 176 6.44 6.37 4.04
N HIS A 177 5.94 7.18 3.11
CA HIS A 177 4.59 7.73 3.12
C HIS A 177 3.79 7.19 1.91
N GLY A 178 2.63 6.59 2.15
CA GLY A 178 1.83 5.90 1.15
C GLY A 178 0.37 6.34 1.04
N GLY A 179 -0.23 6.19 -0.14
CA GLY A 179 -1.67 6.36 -0.35
C GLY A 179 -2.13 6.09 -1.79
N GLY A 180 -3.41 6.35 -2.09
CA GLY A 180 -3.94 6.29 -3.47
C GLY A 180 -3.31 7.36 -4.38
N MET A 181 -3.28 7.13 -5.70
CA MET A 181 -2.74 8.11 -6.66
C MET A 181 -3.51 9.44 -6.66
N ASP A 182 -4.79 9.43 -6.32
CA ASP A 182 -5.60 10.62 -6.04
C ASP A 182 -5.11 11.43 -4.84
N LEU A 183 -4.43 10.81 -3.88
CA LEU A 183 -3.93 11.50 -2.71
C LEU A 183 -2.64 12.29 -3.00
N ILE A 184 -1.96 12.08 -4.14
CA ILE A 184 -0.80 12.89 -4.54
C ILE A 184 -1.14 14.38 -4.47
N PHE A 185 -2.29 14.78 -5.01
CA PHE A 185 -2.79 16.14 -4.95
C PHE A 185 -4.31 16.17 -4.77
N PRO A 186 -4.85 16.98 -3.84
CA PRO A 186 -4.13 17.93 -3.00
C PRO A 186 -3.61 17.33 -1.69
N HIS A 187 -3.96 16.09 -1.34
CA HIS A 187 -3.84 15.60 0.04
C HIS A 187 -2.40 15.55 0.56
N HIS A 188 -1.55 14.70 -0.03
CA HIS A 188 -0.15 14.56 0.36
C HIS A 188 0.69 15.81 0.05
N GLU A 189 0.35 16.55 -1.01
CA GLU A 189 0.97 17.86 -1.28
C GLU A 189 0.70 18.87 -0.16
N ASN A 190 -0.45 18.78 0.52
CA ASN A 190 -0.80 19.65 1.66
C ASN A 190 -0.24 19.14 3.00
N GLU A 191 -0.03 17.83 3.16
CA GLU A 191 0.57 17.28 4.38
C GLU A 191 2.04 17.67 4.55
N LEU A 192 2.77 17.67 3.45
CA LEU A 192 4.18 18.01 3.45
C LEU A 192 4.48 19.42 4.04
N PRO A 193 3.88 20.52 3.55
CA PRO A 193 4.11 21.85 4.09
C PRO A 193 3.59 22.00 5.53
N GLN A 194 2.53 21.29 5.93
CA GLN A 194 2.08 21.25 7.33
C GLN A 194 3.15 20.65 8.24
N SER A 195 3.65 19.47 7.89
CA SER A 195 4.68 18.75 8.65
C SER A 195 5.99 19.54 8.70
N CYS A 196 6.37 20.14 7.57
CA CYS A 196 7.61 20.93 7.48
C CYS A 196 7.49 22.29 8.16
N ALA A 197 6.33 22.95 8.13
CA ALA A 197 6.12 24.17 8.89
C ALA A 197 6.18 23.88 10.39
N ALA A 198 5.60 22.78 10.87
CA ALA A 198 5.65 22.39 12.29
C ALA A 198 7.08 22.06 12.76
N ARG A 199 7.89 21.46 11.88
CA ARG A 199 9.23 20.93 12.19
C ARG A 199 10.26 21.29 11.10
N PRO A 200 10.63 22.57 10.93
CA PRO A 200 11.42 23.02 9.77
C PRO A 200 12.79 22.33 9.62
N ASN A 201 13.39 21.93 10.73
CA ASN A 201 14.74 21.37 10.77
C ASN A 201 14.77 19.83 10.74
N THR A 202 13.62 19.16 10.83
CA THR A 202 13.55 17.69 10.96
C THR A 202 12.52 17.03 10.03
N CYS A 203 11.81 17.80 9.21
CA CYS A 203 10.83 17.28 8.26
C CYS A 203 11.50 16.56 7.09
N GLU A 204 11.43 15.23 7.07
CA GLU A 204 11.99 14.44 5.97
C GLU A 204 11.24 13.10 5.81
N ILE A 205 10.53 12.97 4.70
CA ILE A 205 9.93 11.72 4.24
C ILE A 205 10.77 11.23 3.06
N LYS A 206 11.42 10.07 3.20
CA LYS A 206 12.36 9.57 2.19
C LYS A 206 11.67 9.09 0.92
N TYR A 207 10.63 8.27 1.05
CA TYR A 207 9.96 7.60 -0.07
C TYR A 207 8.46 7.89 -0.08
N TRP A 208 7.98 8.47 -1.19
CA TRP A 208 6.55 8.67 -1.43
C TRP A 208 6.02 7.62 -2.41
N MET A 209 5.06 6.82 -2.00
CA MET A 209 4.54 5.71 -2.80
C MET A 209 3.03 5.84 -3.04
N HIS A 210 2.60 5.62 -4.29
CA HIS A 210 1.18 5.74 -4.65
C HIS A 210 0.69 4.59 -5.52
N ASN A 211 -0.49 4.05 -5.23
CA ASN A 211 -1.12 3.00 -6.04
C ASN A 211 -2.13 3.56 -7.07
N GLY A 212 -2.28 2.90 -8.22
CA GLY A 212 -3.26 3.28 -9.23
C GLY A 212 -4.72 2.99 -8.82
N PHE A 213 -5.67 3.53 -9.61
CA PHE A 213 -7.12 3.41 -9.39
C PHE A 213 -7.70 2.01 -9.65
N VAL A 214 -8.92 1.76 -9.14
CA VAL A 214 -9.75 0.58 -9.44
C VAL A 214 -11.22 0.97 -9.57
N ASN A 215 -11.92 0.37 -10.54
CA ASN A 215 -13.38 0.43 -10.68
C ASN A 215 -13.93 -0.99 -10.54
N VAL A 216 -14.97 -1.32 -9.76
CA VAL A 216 -15.54 -2.68 -9.68
C VAL A 216 -17.06 -2.69 -9.45
N THR A 217 -17.72 -3.71 -9.99
CA THR A 217 -19.06 -4.21 -9.64
C THR A 217 -18.99 -5.74 -9.41
N THR A 218 -19.84 -6.35 -8.56
CA THR A 218 -20.01 -7.82 -8.26
C THR A 218 -19.22 -8.45 -7.09
N SER A 219 -19.72 -9.61 -6.61
CA SER A 219 -19.26 -10.33 -5.40
C SER A 219 -18.37 -11.53 -5.74
N TYR A 220 -17.11 -11.52 -5.29
CA TYR A 220 -16.14 -12.61 -5.39
C TYR A 220 -15.53 -12.93 -4.02
N HIS A 221 -14.92 -14.11 -3.85
CA HIS A 221 -14.19 -14.43 -2.63
C HIS A 221 -13.07 -13.41 -2.37
N PRO A 222 -12.87 -12.91 -1.13
CA PRO A 222 -11.87 -11.87 -0.85
C PRO A 222 -10.44 -12.21 -1.29
N LEU A 223 -10.06 -13.49 -1.26
CA LEU A 223 -8.75 -13.94 -1.76
C LEU A 223 -8.62 -13.83 -3.28
N ALA A 224 -9.71 -14.05 -4.04
CA ALA A 224 -9.71 -13.85 -5.48
C ALA A 224 -9.55 -12.36 -5.82
N LEU A 225 -10.25 -11.48 -5.08
CA LEU A 225 -10.08 -10.03 -5.19
C LEU A 225 -8.65 -9.60 -4.86
N ARG A 226 -8.06 -10.16 -3.79
CA ARG A 226 -6.67 -9.90 -3.42
C ARG A 226 -5.69 -10.36 -4.51
N TYR A 227 -5.87 -11.57 -5.03
CA TYR A 227 -5.04 -12.09 -6.12
C TYR A 227 -5.13 -11.21 -7.36
N PHE A 228 -6.35 -10.83 -7.76
CA PHE A 228 -6.60 -9.91 -8.87
C PHE A 228 -5.89 -8.56 -8.69
N MET A 229 -5.94 -7.96 -7.50
CA MET A 229 -5.26 -6.68 -7.26
C MET A 229 -3.73 -6.80 -7.31
N MET A 230 -3.18 -7.97 -6.93
CA MET A 230 -1.75 -8.25 -6.97
C MET A 230 -1.27 -8.70 -8.35
N SER A 231 -2.17 -9.11 -9.25
CA SER A 231 -1.85 -9.56 -10.62
C SER A 231 -1.55 -8.39 -11.57
N THR A 232 -1.64 -7.16 -11.07
CA THR A 232 -1.20 -5.94 -11.76
C THR A 232 -0.27 -5.17 -10.83
N HIS A 233 0.80 -4.61 -11.39
CA HIS A 233 1.75 -3.79 -10.63
C HIS A 233 1.03 -2.69 -9.84
N TYR A 234 1.43 -2.44 -8.59
CA TYR A 234 0.69 -1.56 -7.68
C TYR A 234 0.54 -0.13 -8.23
N ARG A 235 1.54 0.36 -8.97
CA ARG A 235 1.56 1.68 -9.62
C ARG A 235 0.70 1.80 -10.88
N SER A 236 0.33 0.69 -11.51
CA SER A 236 -0.46 0.72 -12.75
C SER A 236 -1.94 0.92 -12.44
N SER A 237 -2.75 1.47 -13.33
CA SER A 237 -4.22 1.43 -13.15
C SER A 237 -4.75 0.02 -13.40
N VAL A 238 -5.78 -0.40 -12.66
CA VAL A 238 -6.44 -1.69 -12.86
C VAL A 238 -7.86 -1.42 -13.35
N SER A 239 -8.11 -1.78 -14.61
CA SER A 239 -9.46 -1.82 -15.16
C SER A 239 -10.09 -3.15 -14.78
N TYR A 240 -11.33 -3.10 -14.29
CA TYR A 240 -12.07 -4.31 -14.02
C TYR A 240 -12.45 -5.05 -15.29
N SER A 241 -12.34 -6.36 -15.21
CA SER A 241 -12.83 -7.30 -16.20
C SER A 241 -13.34 -8.52 -15.47
N LEU A 242 -14.60 -8.90 -15.74
CA LEU A 242 -15.19 -10.14 -15.21
C LEU A 242 -14.28 -11.33 -15.48
N ASN A 243 -13.77 -11.43 -16.72
CA ASN A 243 -12.83 -12.49 -17.11
C ASN A 243 -11.56 -12.50 -16.25
N GLN A 244 -10.98 -11.34 -15.91
CA GLN A 244 -9.78 -11.31 -15.06
C GLN A 244 -10.06 -11.72 -13.62
N LEU A 245 -11.27 -11.46 -13.12
CA LEU A 245 -11.69 -11.90 -11.79
C LEU A 245 -12.03 -13.38 -11.75
N GLU A 246 -12.66 -13.91 -12.80
CA GLU A 246 -12.88 -15.35 -12.98
C GLU A 246 -11.54 -16.07 -13.01
N ILE A 247 -10.58 -15.60 -13.82
CA ILE A 247 -9.21 -16.14 -13.83
C ILE A 247 -8.56 -16.09 -12.45
N ALA A 248 -8.70 -14.97 -11.72
CA ALA A 248 -8.14 -14.86 -10.36
C ALA A 248 -8.81 -15.83 -9.39
N SER A 249 -10.13 -16.00 -9.47
CA SER A 249 -10.91 -16.94 -8.67
C SER A 249 -10.49 -18.38 -8.93
N ASP A 250 -10.42 -18.77 -10.21
CA ASP A 250 -9.99 -20.11 -10.64
C ASP A 250 -8.55 -20.38 -10.22
N THR A 251 -7.67 -19.39 -10.32
CA THR A 251 -6.26 -19.53 -9.90
C THR A 251 -6.13 -19.74 -8.40
N VAL A 252 -6.92 -19.00 -7.59
CA VAL A 252 -6.93 -19.18 -6.13
C VAL A 252 -7.49 -20.56 -5.78
N PHE A 253 -8.60 -20.98 -6.40
CA PHE A 253 -9.14 -22.32 -6.22
C PHE A 253 -8.09 -23.40 -6.56
N TYR A 254 -7.46 -23.28 -7.74
CA TYR A 254 -6.44 -24.21 -8.20
C TYR A 254 -5.26 -24.30 -7.23
N LEU A 255 -4.78 -23.17 -6.71
CA LEU A 255 -3.71 -23.12 -5.72
C LEU A 255 -4.08 -23.89 -4.45
N TYR A 256 -5.24 -23.60 -3.85
CA TYR A 256 -5.65 -24.26 -2.60
C TYR A 256 -5.98 -25.74 -2.80
N GLN A 257 -6.61 -26.11 -3.93
CA GLN A 257 -6.85 -27.51 -4.26
C GLN A 257 -5.54 -28.28 -4.42
N THR A 258 -4.53 -27.67 -5.07
CA THR A 258 -3.21 -28.29 -5.22
C THR A 258 -2.54 -28.53 -3.86
N LEU A 259 -2.66 -27.58 -2.93
CA LEU A 259 -2.11 -27.71 -1.59
C LEU A 259 -2.81 -28.82 -0.79
N LEU A 260 -4.15 -28.87 -0.85
CA LEU A 260 -4.93 -29.94 -0.21
C LEU A 260 -4.53 -31.31 -0.75
N ASP A 261 -4.48 -31.47 -2.08
CA ASP A 261 -4.06 -32.73 -2.72
C ASP A 261 -2.62 -33.13 -2.29
N CYS A 262 -1.73 -32.17 -2.09
CA CYS A 262 -0.39 -32.44 -1.55
C CYS A 262 -0.43 -32.95 -0.11
N GLU A 263 -1.24 -32.33 0.75
CA GLU A 263 -1.38 -32.73 2.15
C GLU A 263 -1.97 -34.15 2.26
N GLU A 264 -3.01 -34.45 1.49
CA GLU A 264 -3.63 -35.78 1.44
C GLU A 264 -2.65 -36.85 0.94
N ALA A 265 -1.95 -36.57 -0.15
CA ALA A 265 -0.94 -37.47 -0.70
C ALA A 265 0.20 -37.74 0.29
N LEU A 266 0.67 -36.70 0.98
CA LEU A 266 1.73 -36.83 2.01
C LEU A 266 1.23 -37.57 3.24
N PHE A 267 -0.01 -37.35 3.67
CA PHE A 267 -0.63 -38.04 4.79
C PHE A 267 -0.69 -39.55 4.52
N GLN A 268 -1.26 -39.94 3.37
CA GLN A 268 -1.36 -41.35 2.99
C GLN A 268 0.01 -42.01 2.79
N PHE A 269 0.99 -41.28 2.26
CA PHE A 269 2.37 -41.76 2.17
C PHE A 269 2.98 -42.02 3.55
N ARG A 270 2.71 -41.16 4.55
CA ARG A 270 3.18 -41.32 5.93
C ARG A 270 2.47 -42.48 6.64
N GLU A 271 1.16 -42.59 6.52
CA GLU A 271 0.35 -43.68 7.11
C GLU A 271 0.80 -45.05 6.58
N LYS A 272 1.07 -45.17 5.27
CA LYS A 272 1.58 -46.41 4.65
C LYS A 272 3.06 -46.68 4.98
N ASN A 273 3.78 -45.74 5.62
CA ASN A 273 5.18 -45.89 6.06
C ASN A 273 5.39 -45.37 7.51
N PRO A 274 4.73 -45.97 8.54
CA PRO A 274 4.59 -45.35 9.87
C PRO A 274 5.87 -45.38 10.74
N GLU A 275 6.91 -46.13 10.35
CA GLU A 275 8.17 -46.19 11.10
C GLU A 275 9.39 -46.12 10.18
N GLY A 276 9.95 -44.93 9.92
CA GLY A 276 11.34 -44.77 9.46
C GLY A 276 11.80 -45.62 8.27
N SER A 277 10.87 -46.21 7.53
CA SER A 277 11.06 -47.21 6.49
C SER A 277 11.00 -46.54 5.12
N VAL A 278 11.39 -45.25 5.08
CA VAL A 278 12.21 -44.77 3.96
C VAL A 278 13.39 -45.72 3.93
N ARG A 279 13.30 -46.76 3.09
CA ARG A 279 14.31 -47.80 2.90
C ARG A 279 15.68 -47.22 3.21
N LYS A 280 16.30 -47.59 4.35
CA LYS A 280 17.68 -47.23 4.69
C LYS A 280 18.53 -47.47 3.44
N GLY A 281 18.83 -46.41 2.68
CA GLY A 281 19.60 -46.50 1.42
C GLY A 281 18.94 -46.00 0.12
N LYS A 282 17.65 -45.63 0.04
CA LYS A 282 17.15 -44.83 -1.11
C LYS A 282 17.02 -43.37 -0.70
N ASN A 283 18.06 -42.58 -0.96
CA ASN A 283 17.98 -41.12 -0.88
C ASN A 283 16.74 -40.66 -1.66
N ILE A 284 15.80 -40.01 -0.98
CA ILE A 284 14.72 -39.27 -1.65
C ILE A 284 15.42 -38.19 -2.47
N ARG A 285 15.53 -38.41 -3.78
CA ARG A 285 16.18 -37.48 -4.69
C ARG A 285 15.11 -36.58 -5.28
N ILE A 286 15.27 -35.28 -5.06
CA ILE A 286 14.56 -34.25 -5.81
C ILE A 286 14.96 -34.44 -7.28
N THR A 287 13.99 -34.55 -8.18
CA THR A 287 14.28 -34.65 -9.62
C THR A 287 14.95 -33.36 -10.08
N LEU A 288 15.75 -33.43 -11.16
CA LEU A 288 16.38 -32.23 -11.72
C LEU A 288 15.32 -31.17 -12.07
N ASP A 289 14.24 -31.56 -12.74
CA ASP A 289 13.11 -30.68 -13.08
C ASP A 289 12.51 -29.99 -11.85
N ALA A 290 12.33 -30.73 -10.73
CA ALA A 290 11.80 -30.15 -9.50
C ALA A 290 12.81 -29.21 -8.83
N GLN A 291 14.09 -29.58 -8.84
CA GLN A 291 15.14 -28.74 -8.30
C GLN A 291 15.27 -27.42 -9.09
N GLU A 292 15.19 -27.48 -10.41
CA GLU A 292 15.19 -26.33 -11.30
C GLU A 292 13.97 -25.43 -11.04
N CYS A 293 12.77 -26.01 -10.95
CA CYS A 293 11.55 -25.24 -10.71
C CYS A 293 11.55 -24.58 -9.32
N ILE A 294 12.03 -25.27 -8.27
CA ILE A 294 12.19 -24.70 -6.93
C ILE A 294 13.21 -23.56 -6.93
N ASN A 295 14.35 -23.75 -7.61
CA ASN A 295 15.38 -22.71 -7.70
C ASN A 295 14.87 -21.49 -8.46
N LYS A 296 14.15 -21.71 -9.57
CA LYS A 296 13.52 -20.65 -10.35
C LYS A 296 12.48 -19.89 -9.52
N LEU A 297 11.59 -20.59 -8.80
CA LEU A 297 10.61 -19.97 -7.90
C LEU A 297 11.28 -19.04 -6.89
N LYS A 298 12.34 -19.50 -6.24
CA LYS A 298 13.09 -18.70 -5.26
C LYS A 298 13.79 -17.51 -5.94
N ASN A 299 14.50 -17.75 -7.04
CA ASN A 299 15.24 -16.72 -7.77
C ASN A 299 14.30 -15.63 -8.28
N ASP A 300 13.20 -16.01 -8.92
CA ASP A 300 12.22 -15.09 -9.48
C ASP A 300 11.48 -14.34 -8.38
N PHE A 301 11.13 -14.99 -7.26
CA PHE A 301 10.56 -14.29 -6.12
C PHE A 301 11.46 -13.14 -5.66
N TYR A 302 12.73 -13.40 -5.38
CA TYR A 302 13.65 -12.34 -4.94
C TYR A 302 13.89 -11.32 -6.04
N ALA A 303 14.09 -11.74 -7.30
CA ALA A 303 14.37 -10.84 -8.41
C ALA A 303 13.22 -9.90 -8.75
N LYS A 304 11.97 -10.38 -8.66
CA LYS A 304 10.77 -9.59 -8.98
C LYS A 304 10.33 -8.74 -7.79
N MET A 305 10.36 -9.28 -6.58
CA MET A 305 9.97 -8.51 -5.40
C MET A 305 11.01 -7.43 -5.05
N SER A 306 12.30 -7.67 -5.31
CA SER A 306 13.35 -6.67 -5.05
C SER A 306 13.29 -5.48 -6.01
N ASP A 307 12.69 -5.65 -7.18
CA ASP A 307 12.51 -4.59 -8.17
C ASP A 307 11.10 -4.02 -8.04
N ASP A 308 10.91 -3.03 -7.16
CA ASP A 308 9.66 -2.26 -7.02
C ASP A 308 8.39 -3.10 -6.78
N LEU A 309 8.52 -4.27 -6.13
CA LEU A 309 7.39 -5.18 -5.82
C LEU A 309 6.62 -5.65 -7.07
N HIS A 310 7.32 -6.15 -8.09
CA HIS A 310 6.70 -6.76 -9.28
C HIS A 310 5.95 -8.09 -8.98
N THR A 311 4.88 -8.04 -8.18
CA THR A 311 4.06 -9.19 -7.80
C THR A 311 3.46 -9.89 -9.00
N GLN A 312 3.02 -9.14 -10.00
CA GLN A 312 2.38 -9.68 -11.20
C GLN A 312 3.30 -10.62 -11.99
N ASP A 313 4.59 -10.29 -12.07
CA ASP A 313 5.58 -11.10 -12.80
C ASP A 313 5.79 -12.45 -12.09
N PHE A 314 5.82 -12.43 -10.76
CA PHE A 314 5.95 -13.63 -9.94
C PHE A 314 4.69 -14.50 -10.02
N LEU A 315 3.50 -13.90 -9.84
CA LEU A 315 2.22 -14.59 -9.81
C LEU A 315 1.87 -15.25 -11.16
N ASN A 316 2.19 -14.58 -12.28
CA ASN A 316 1.89 -15.07 -13.63
C ASN A 316 3.02 -15.94 -14.22
N GLY A 317 4.20 -15.96 -13.58
CA GLY A 317 5.37 -16.70 -14.02
C GLY A 317 5.65 -17.92 -13.15
N ALA A 318 6.67 -17.82 -12.30
CA ALA A 318 7.22 -18.95 -11.56
C ALA A 318 6.20 -19.66 -10.64
N LEU A 319 5.21 -18.93 -10.09
CA LEU A 319 4.14 -19.54 -9.30
C LEU A 319 3.28 -20.50 -10.15
N GLN A 320 2.94 -20.13 -11.39
CA GLN A 320 2.16 -21.01 -12.26
C GLN A 320 2.94 -22.24 -12.69
N GLU A 321 4.24 -22.11 -12.90
CA GLU A 321 5.11 -23.24 -13.27
C GLU A 321 5.22 -24.27 -12.15
N ILE A 322 5.45 -23.84 -10.90
CA ILE A 322 5.55 -24.76 -9.77
C ILE A 322 4.20 -25.44 -9.49
N LEU A 323 3.07 -24.75 -9.66
CA LEU A 323 1.74 -25.36 -9.52
C LEU A 323 1.48 -26.44 -10.58
N LYS A 324 1.85 -26.18 -11.84
CA LYS A 324 1.74 -27.17 -12.92
C LYS A 324 2.60 -28.40 -12.65
N LEU A 325 3.85 -28.20 -12.21
CA LEU A 325 4.76 -29.30 -11.87
C LEU A 325 4.23 -30.14 -10.70
N THR A 326 3.71 -29.46 -9.66
CA THR A 326 3.16 -30.09 -8.46
C THR A 326 1.96 -30.98 -8.84
N ASN A 327 1.01 -30.45 -9.61
CA ASN A 327 -0.14 -31.23 -10.08
C ASN A 327 0.25 -32.38 -11.02
N SER A 328 1.23 -32.18 -11.91
CA SER A 328 1.75 -33.27 -12.75
C SER A 328 2.32 -34.41 -11.89
N SER A 329 3.01 -34.05 -10.81
CA SER A 329 3.60 -35.01 -9.86
C SER A 329 2.54 -35.73 -9.05
N LEU A 330 1.52 -35.03 -8.57
CA LEU A 330 0.36 -35.61 -7.88
C LEU A 330 -0.39 -36.60 -8.79
N ASN A 331 -0.64 -36.22 -10.04
CA ASN A 331 -1.31 -37.10 -11.00
C ASN A 331 -0.50 -38.37 -11.29
N LYS A 332 0.84 -38.27 -11.37
CA LYS A 332 1.71 -39.44 -11.48
C LYS A 332 1.61 -40.32 -10.22
N LEU A 333 1.58 -39.71 -9.04
CA LEU A 333 1.43 -40.42 -7.77
C LEU A 333 0.11 -41.19 -7.70
N LYS A 334 -1.01 -40.53 -8.02
CA LYS A 334 -2.36 -41.15 -8.09
C LYS A 334 -2.41 -42.34 -9.07
N LYS A 335 -1.68 -42.27 -10.20
CA LYS A 335 -1.58 -43.40 -11.15
C LYS A 335 -0.77 -44.58 -10.61
N VAL A 336 0.30 -44.32 -9.88
CA VAL A 336 1.18 -45.37 -9.30
C VAL A 336 0.52 -46.01 -8.09
N PHE A 337 -0.29 -45.25 -7.34
CA PHE A 337 -1.01 -45.71 -6.17
C PHE A 337 -2.50 -45.36 -6.31
N PRO A 338 -3.31 -46.16 -7.02
CA PRO A 338 -4.71 -45.87 -7.30
C PRO A 338 -5.57 -45.71 -6.04
N GLU A 339 -5.15 -46.33 -4.93
CA GLU A 339 -5.80 -46.21 -3.62
C GLU A 339 -5.59 -44.84 -2.94
N ILE A 340 -4.85 -43.93 -3.58
CA ILE A 340 -4.60 -42.56 -3.11
C ILE A 340 -5.68 -41.57 -3.58
N SER A 341 -6.57 -41.99 -4.49
CA SER A 341 -7.62 -41.13 -5.08
C SER A 341 -8.86 -40.96 -4.23
#